data_AF-A0A1J3HJ96-F1
#
_entry.id   AF-A0A1J3HJ96-F1
#
_cell.length_a   1.000
_cell.length_b   1.000
_cell.length_c   1.000
_cell.angle_alpha   90.00
_cell.angle_beta   90.00
_cell.angle_gamma   90.00
#
_symmetry.space_group_name_H-M   'P 1'
#
loop_
_entity.id
_entity.type
_entity.pdbx_description
1 polymer ?
#
loop_
_entity_poly.entity_id
_entity_poly.type
_entity_poly.pdbx_seq_one_letter_code
_entity_poly.pdbx_strand_id
1 'polypeptide(L)'
;SFVQRFSDRIINFFSPYVVINFPEYEEYRFNHAFAAINTYLGAKSTDKAQRLRASQVKESKGLVLKRDETKVRDIYQGVNVWWEIVTDNEGDRTHRLTFHRRGLDIVTGSYIKYVMEEGKSIEAKNKKMKLFTNNPSLNWDSSKKSLWRHIDFEHPASFQTLAMDPK
;
A
#
# COMPACT_ATOMS: atom_id res chain seq x y z
N SER A 1 7.65 -5.87 -34.62
CA SER A 1 6.86 -4.85 -35.34
C SER A 1 7.47 -3.47 -35.05
N PHE A 2 8.14 -2.86 -36.03
CA PHE A 2 8.90 -1.61 -35.86
C PHE A 2 8.00 -0.37 -35.78
N VAL A 3 6.82 -0.44 -36.40
CA VAL A 3 5.86 0.67 -36.50
C VAL A 3 5.18 0.97 -35.15
N GLN A 4 4.92 -0.05 -34.33
CA GLN A 4 4.31 0.09 -32.99
C GLN A 4 5.15 0.95 -32.04
N ARG A 5 6.48 0.75 -32.00
CA ARG A 5 7.38 1.49 -31.11
C ARG A 5 7.48 2.98 -31.46
N PHE A 6 7.31 3.33 -32.74
CA PHE A 6 7.31 4.72 -33.19
C PHE A 6 5.95 5.39 -32.95
N SER A 7 4.85 4.68 -33.14
CA SER A 7 3.51 5.20 -32.82
C SER A 7 3.36 5.49 -31.33
N ASP A 8 3.85 4.61 -30.43
CA ASP A 8 3.77 4.85 -28.98
C ASP A 8 4.55 6.11 -28.56
N ARG A 9 5.65 6.41 -29.26
CA ARG A 9 6.51 7.57 -28.97
C ARG A 9 5.89 8.89 -29.44
N ILE A 10 5.18 8.90 -30.57
CA ILE A 10 4.49 10.07 -31.12
C ILE A 10 3.15 10.31 -30.40
N ILE A 11 2.41 9.24 -30.07
CA ILE A 11 1.14 9.33 -29.31
C ILE A 11 1.39 9.86 -27.89
N ASN A 12 2.51 9.52 -27.26
CA ASN A 12 2.92 10.11 -25.98
C ASN A 12 3.29 11.60 -26.06
N PHE A 13 3.69 12.09 -27.23
CA PHE A 13 4.02 13.52 -27.41
C PHE A 13 2.77 14.41 -27.47
N PHE A 14 1.66 13.88 -28.00
CA PHE A 14 0.37 14.59 -28.09
C PHE A 14 -0.64 14.20 -26.98
N SER A 15 -0.28 13.25 -26.11
CA SER A 15 -1.14 12.89 -24.99
C SER A 15 -1.16 14.03 -23.96
N PRO A 16 -2.35 14.56 -23.60
CA PRO A 16 -2.47 15.55 -22.54
C PRO A 16 -2.33 14.91 -21.15
N TYR A 17 -2.12 13.60 -21.06
CA TYR A 17 -2.00 12.85 -19.82
C TYR A 17 -0.56 12.41 -19.56
N VAL A 18 -0.12 12.59 -18.32
CA VAL A 18 1.17 12.13 -17.80
C VAL A 18 0.93 10.87 -16.99
N VAL A 19 1.84 9.90 -17.15
CA VAL A 19 1.81 8.62 -16.44
C VAL A 19 3.09 8.47 -15.64
N ILE A 20 2.97 8.13 -14.35
CA ILE A 20 4.08 7.83 -13.45
C ILE A 20 3.90 6.40 -12.92
N ASN A 21 4.95 5.59 -13.01
CA ASN A 21 4.92 4.20 -12.57
C ASN A 21 5.76 4.04 -11.31
N PHE A 22 5.21 3.31 -10.34
CA PHE A 22 5.87 2.94 -9.09
C PHE A 22 5.91 1.42 -9.02
N PRO A 23 7.02 0.77 -9.42
CA PRO A 23 7.14 -0.68 -9.35
C PRO A 23 7.28 -1.14 -7.90
N GLU A 24 6.79 -2.34 -7.59
CA GLU A 24 6.91 -2.96 -6.26
C GLU A 24 8.37 -3.26 -5.91
N TYR A 25 9.15 -3.71 -6.90
CA TYR A 25 10.57 -3.95 -6.78
C TYR A 25 11.34 -3.09 -7.76
N GLU A 26 12.41 -2.45 -7.28
CA GLU A 26 13.39 -1.72 -8.08
C GLU A 26 14.73 -2.43 -7.89
N GLU A 27 15.23 -3.10 -8.94
CA GLU A 27 16.54 -3.80 -8.94
C GLU A 27 16.77 -4.63 -7.66
N TYR A 28 15.79 -5.47 -7.31
CA TYR A 28 15.77 -6.34 -6.12
C TYR A 28 15.54 -5.68 -4.75
N ARG A 29 15.30 -4.37 -4.71
CA ARG A 29 14.88 -3.66 -3.49
C ARG A 29 13.38 -3.40 -3.51
N PHE A 30 12.72 -3.62 -2.38
CA PHE A 30 11.32 -3.28 -2.24
C PHE A 30 11.14 -1.76 -2.20
N ASN A 31 10.25 -1.25 -3.04
CA ASN A 31 10.03 0.18 -3.16
C ASN A 31 9.17 0.70 -2.00
N HIS A 32 9.78 1.51 -1.12
CA HIS A 32 9.06 2.12 0.00
C HIS A 32 7.91 3.04 -0.43
N ALA A 33 8.02 3.68 -1.60
CA ALA A 33 6.93 4.49 -2.14
C ALA A 33 5.74 3.60 -2.52
N PHE A 34 5.99 2.43 -3.12
CA PHE A 34 4.95 1.46 -3.45
C PHE A 34 4.18 1.02 -2.19
N ALA A 35 4.89 0.72 -1.11
CA ALA A 35 4.29 0.32 0.16
C ALA A 35 3.35 1.40 0.72
N ALA A 36 3.83 2.65 0.78
CA ALA A 36 3.06 3.78 1.30
C ALA A 36 1.83 4.06 0.42
N ILE A 37 2.00 4.06 -0.90
CA ILE A 37 0.92 4.26 -1.87
C ILE A 37 -0.14 3.16 -1.72
N ASN A 38 0.27 1.89 -1.63
CA ASN A 38 -0.66 0.78 -1.49
C ASN A 38 -1.51 0.90 -0.20
N THR A 39 -0.89 1.34 0.90
CA THR A 39 -1.59 1.60 2.17
C THR A 39 -2.57 2.78 2.05
N TYR A 40 -2.16 3.89 1.45
CA TYR A 40 -3.02 5.06 1.22
C TYR A 40 -4.23 4.71 0.35
N LEU A 41 -3.99 4.08 -0.81
CA LEU A 41 -5.07 3.60 -1.69
C LEU A 41 -5.92 2.54 -0.99
N GLY A 42 -5.33 1.72 -0.11
CA GLY A 42 -6.02 0.79 0.78
C GLY A 42 -7.11 1.46 1.60
N ALA A 43 -6.72 2.49 2.35
CA ALA A 43 -7.63 3.25 3.17
C ALA A 43 -8.66 4.03 2.33
N LYS A 44 -8.21 4.71 1.27
CA LYS A 44 -9.07 5.59 0.46
C LYS A 44 -10.11 4.83 -0.34
N SER A 45 -9.80 3.60 -0.77
CA SER A 45 -10.79 2.72 -1.39
C SER A 45 -11.85 2.27 -0.39
N THR A 46 -11.48 1.94 0.85
CA THR A 46 -12.44 1.46 1.86
C THR A 46 -13.53 2.51 2.16
N ASP A 47 -13.18 3.79 2.14
CA ASP A 47 -14.10 4.91 2.39
C ASP A 47 -15.10 5.15 1.24
N LYS A 48 -14.82 4.66 0.03
CA LYS A 48 -15.62 4.91 -1.20
C LYS A 48 -16.04 3.65 -1.98
N ALA A 49 -15.71 2.45 -1.50
CA ALA A 49 -15.88 1.21 -2.26
C ALA A 49 -17.35 0.79 -2.36
N GLN A 50 -17.82 0.59 -3.60
CA GLN A 50 -19.08 -0.11 -3.90
C GLN A 50 -18.90 -1.64 -4.00
N ARG A 51 -17.66 -2.14 -4.10
CA ARG A 51 -17.35 -3.58 -4.17
C ARG A 51 -16.21 -3.96 -3.25
N LEU A 52 -16.55 -4.72 -2.20
CA LEU A 52 -15.63 -5.25 -1.21
C LEU A 52 -15.68 -6.78 -1.26
N ARG A 53 -14.54 -7.45 -1.44
CA ARG A 53 -14.44 -8.91 -1.41
C ARG A 53 -14.10 -9.35 0.02
N ALA A 54 -15.10 -9.78 0.78
CA ALA A 54 -14.84 -10.35 2.09
C ALA A 54 -14.06 -11.66 1.97
N SER A 55 -12.92 -11.76 2.66
CA SER A 55 -12.20 -13.01 2.86
C SER A 55 -12.03 -13.25 4.36
N GLN A 56 -12.52 -14.39 4.85
CA GLN A 56 -12.35 -14.80 6.23
C GLN A 56 -11.20 -15.82 6.28
N VAL A 57 -10.09 -15.43 6.91
CA VAL A 57 -9.00 -16.36 7.24
C VAL A 57 -9.37 -17.06 8.54
N LYS A 58 -9.21 -18.39 8.60
CA LYS A 58 -9.71 -19.31 9.64
C LYS A 58 -9.34 -18.98 11.10
N GLU A 59 -8.45 -18.01 11.37
CA GLU A 59 -7.93 -17.70 12.71
C GLU A 59 -8.11 -16.23 13.16
N SER A 60 -8.74 -15.35 12.37
CA SER A 60 -8.99 -13.94 12.74
C SER A 60 -10.47 -13.62 12.88
N LYS A 61 -10.89 -13.06 14.03
CA LYS A 61 -12.27 -12.61 14.31
C LYS A 61 -12.73 -11.41 13.45
N GLY A 62 -11.85 -10.81 12.65
CA GLY A 62 -12.15 -9.69 11.76
C GLY A 62 -12.38 -10.12 10.32
N LEU A 63 -13.44 -9.59 9.70
CA LEU A 63 -13.70 -9.73 8.27
C LEU A 63 -12.63 -8.95 7.49
N VAL A 64 -11.75 -9.64 6.75
CA VAL A 64 -10.73 -8.96 5.92
C VAL A 64 -11.33 -8.69 4.56
N LEU A 65 -11.73 -7.44 4.32
CA LEU A 65 -12.21 -6.97 3.03
C LEU A 65 -11.00 -6.81 2.09
N LYS A 66 -10.84 -7.74 1.15
CA LYS A 66 -9.91 -7.64 0.04
C LYS A 66 -10.57 -6.94 -1.15
N ARG A 67 -9.77 -6.18 -1.87
CA ARG A 67 -10.16 -5.31 -3.00
C ARG A 67 -10.42 -6.13 -4.27
N ASP A 68 -11.39 -5.70 -5.08
CA ASP A 68 -11.60 -6.20 -6.46
C ASP A 68 -11.65 -5.07 -7.51
N GLU A 69 -11.31 -3.83 -7.13
CA GLU A 69 -11.27 -2.69 -8.03
C GLU A 69 -9.81 -2.34 -8.35
N THR A 70 -9.39 -2.60 -9.59
CA THR A 70 -8.02 -2.34 -10.07
C THR A 70 -7.72 -0.86 -10.26
N LYS A 71 -8.75 0.00 -10.27
CA LYS A 71 -8.65 1.44 -10.55
C LYS A 71 -9.29 2.28 -9.43
N VAL A 72 -8.54 3.25 -8.91
CA VAL A 72 -8.98 4.18 -7.85
C VAL A 72 -8.93 5.60 -8.40
N ARG A 73 -10.01 6.36 -8.23
CA ARG A 73 -10.09 7.78 -8.61
C ARG A 73 -9.90 8.65 -7.39
N ASP A 74 -9.10 9.69 -7.53
CA ASP A 74 -8.86 10.68 -6.49
C ASP A 74 -8.88 12.11 -7.08
N ILE A 75 -9.21 13.08 -6.23
CA ILE A 75 -9.24 14.50 -6.58
C ILE A 75 -8.42 15.23 -5.54
N TYR A 76 -7.36 15.91 -5.97
CA TYR A 76 -6.46 16.64 -5.10
C TYR A 76 -6.28 18.07 -5.63
N GLN A 77 -6.65 19.06 -4.80
CA GLN A 77 -6.59 20.49 -5.16
C GLN A 77 -7.22 20.81 -6.54
N GLY A 78 -8.33 20.14 -6.88
CA GLY A 78 -9.03 20.31 -8.17
C GLY A 78 -8.43 19.54 -9.34
N VAL A 79 -7.32 18.81 -9.14
CA VAL A 79 -6.74 17.92 -10.16
C VAL A 79 -7.32 16.51 -10.00
N ASN A 80 -7.88 15.98 -11.09
CA ASN A 80 -8.30 14.59 -11.17
C ASN A 80 -7.09 13.69 -11.41
N VAL A 81 -6.94 12.68 -10.56
CA VAL A 81 -5.88 11.67 -10.67
C VAL A 81 -6.46 10.27 -10.62
N TRP A 82 -5.85 9.37 -11.38
CA TRP A 82 -6.27 7.99 -11.52
C TRP A 82 -5.13 7.07 -11.13
N TRP A 83 -5.39 6.19 -10.19
CA TRP A 83 -4.48 5.13 -9.78
C TRP A 83 -4.96 3.80 -10.36
N GLU A 84 -4.01 3.00 -10.81
CA GLU A 84 -4.26 1.63 -11.25
C GLU A 84 -3.16 0.72 -10.71
N ILE A 85 -3.51 -0.52 -10.38
CA ILE A 85 -2.51 -1.56 -10.14
C ILE A 85 -2.42 -2.46 -11.38
N VAL A 86 -1.23 -2.54 -11.95
CA VAL A 86 -0.93 -3.39 -13.10
C VAL A 86 -0.04 -4.51 -12.60
N THR A 87 -0.40 -5.75 -12.89
CA THR A 87 0.41 -6.93 -12.59
C THR A 87 0.91 -7.50 -13.92
N ASP A 88 2.21 -7.73 -14.04
CA ASP A 88 2.78 -8.38 -15.21
C ASP A 88 2.61 -9.92 -15.15
N ASN A 89 2.88 -10.61 -16.25
CA ASN A 89 2.83 -12.07 -16.36
C ASN A 89 3.79 -12.77 -15.38
N GLU A 90 4.85 -12.08 -14.98
CA GLU A 90 5.84 -12.53 -13.99
C GLU A 90 5.36 -12.36 -12.53
N GLY A 91 4.20 -11.72 -12.34
CA GLY A 91 3.60 -11.47 -11.02
C GLY A 91 4.02 -10.15 -10.39
N ASP A 92 4.91 -9.40 -11.04
CA ASP A 92 5.37 -8.10 -10.55
C ASP A 92 4.26 -7.04 -10.63
N ARG A 93 4.02 -6.38 -9.51
CA ARG A 93 2.98 -5.35 -9.38
C ARG A 93 3.59 -3.97 -9.53
N THR A 94 2.88 -3.11 -10.24
CA THR A 94 3.24 -1.70 -10.43
C THR A 94 2.03 -0.83 -10.21
N HIS A 95 2.18 0.20 -9.40
CA HIS A 95 1.19 1.26 -9.28
C HIS A 95 1.38 2.29 -10.38
N ARG A 96 0.34 2.51 -11.17
CA ARG A 96 0.32 3.47 -12.27
C ARG A 96 -0.55 4.66 -11.90
N LEU A 97 0.06 5.83 -11.83
CA LEU A 97 -0.60 7.12 -11.61
C LEU A 97 -0.75 7.83 -12.94
N THR A 98 -1.99 8.14 -13.33
CA THR A 98 -2.31 8.91 -14.54
C THR A 98 -2.99 10.21 -14.14
N PHE A 99 -2.63 11.33 -14.77
CA PHE A 99 -3.25 12.64 -14.53
C PHE A 99 -3.04 13.57 -15.72
N HIS A 100 -3.81 14.66 -15.79
CA HIS A 100 -3.69 15.63 -16.87
C HIS A 100 -2.44 16.52 -16.69
N ARG A 101 -1.71 16.82 -17.77
CA ARG A 101 -0.44 17.57 -17.75
C ARG A 101 -0.53 18.94 -17.07
N ARG A 102 -1.69 19.59 -17.10
CA ARG A 102 -1.97 20.86 -16.36
C ARG A 102 -1.77 20.73 -14.85
N GLY A 103 -1.91 19.53 -14.29
CA GLY A 103 -1.72 19.25 -12.87
C GLY A 103 -0.31 18.78 -12.51
N LEU A 104 0.66 18.80 -13.43
CA LEU A 104 2.01 18.27 -13.20
C LEU A 104 2.70 18.91 -12.00
N ASP A 105 2.66 20.23 -11.91
CA ASP A 105 3.32 20.97 -10.82
C ASP A 105 2.71 20.62 -9.46
N ILE A 106 1.38 20.46 -9.40
CA ILE A 106 0.66 20.08 -8.18
C ILE A 106 0.98 18.62 -7.82
N VAL A 107 0.96 17.72 -8.80
CA VAL A 107 1.14 16.29 -8.56
C VAL A 107 2.56 15.97 -8.10
N THR A 108 3.55 16.47 -8.83
CA THR A 108 4.97 16.26 -8.51
C THR A 108 5.41 17.06 -7.29
N GLY A 109 4.89 18.28 -7.10
CA GLY A 109 5.27 19.15 -6.00
C GLY A 109 4.66 18.76 -4.64
N SER A 110 3.40 18.32 -4.62
CA SER A 110 2.67 18.14 -3.36
C SER A 110 1.92 16.81 -3.24
N TYR A 111 1.23 16.36 -4.29
CA TYR A 111 0.35 15.20 -4.20
C TYR A 111 1.10 13.91 -3.85
N ILE A 112 2.19 13.61 -4.56
CA ILE A 112 2.97 12.38 -4.32
C ILE A 112 3.50 12.36 -2.89
N LYS A 113 4.01 13.50 -2.40
CA LYS A 113 4.49 13.65 -1.02
C LYS A 113 3.37 13.41 -0.02
N TYR A 114 2.22 14.05 -0.22
CA TYR A 114 1.02 13.86 0.60
C TYR A 114 0.59 12.39 0.67
N VAL A 115 0.51 11.71 -0.48
CA VAL A 115 0.13 10.28 -0.55
C VAL A 115 1.11 9.41 0.24
N MET A 116 2.41 9.68 0.15
CA MET A 116 3.41 8.93 0.89
C MET A 116 3.33 9.19 2.40
N GLU A 117 3.15 10.44 2.82
CA GLU A 117 3.04 10.82 4.24
C GLU A 117 1.78 10.25 4.88
N GLU A 118 0.63 10.37 4.21
CA GLU A 118 -0.62 9.77 4.64
C GLU A 118 -0.52 8.24 4.69
N GLY A 119 0.07 7.62 3.66
CA GLY A 119 0.29 6.17 3.63
C GLY A 119 1.10 5.68 4.83
N LYS A 120 2.19 6.37 5.16
CA LYS A 120 3.01 6.06 6.35
C LYS A 120 2.27 6.32 7.66
N SER A 121 1.48 7.40 7.73
CA SER A 121 0.66 7.73 8.90
C SER A 121 -0.39 6.65 9.16
N ILE A 122 -1.08 6.18 8.11
CA ILE A 122 -2.05 5.10 8.17
C ILE A 122 -1.37 3.79 8.58
N GLU A 123 -0.21 3.47 8.00
CA GLU A 123 0.56 2.28 8.37
C GLU A 123 0.96 2.33 9.85
N ALA A 124 1.44 3.47 10.34
CA ALA A 124 1.79 3.67 11.74
C ALA A 124 0.58 3.53 12.68
N LYS A 125 -0.59 4.05 12.28
CA LYS A 125 -1.85 3.90 13.04
C LYS A 125 -2.35 2.46 13.07
N ASN A 126 -2.23 1.75 11.97
CA ASN A 126 -2.67 0.35 11.84
C ASN A 126 -1.65 -0.63 12.41
N LYS A 127 -0.44 -0.18 12.75
CA LYS A 127 0.62 -1.01 13.31
C LYS A 127 0.24 -1.46 14.72
N LYS A 128 -0.30 -2.67 14.82
CA LYS A 128 -0.50 -3.35 16.09
C LYS A 128 0.85 -3.79 16.67
N MET A 129 1.03 -3.57 17.96
CA MET A 129 2.14 -4.16 18.70
C MET A 129 1.95 -5.68 18.73
N LYS A 130 3.04 -6.42 18.55
CA LYS A 130 3.04 -7.88 18.59
C LYS A 130 3.82 -8.35 19.81
N LEU A 131 3.19 -9.18 20.63
CA LEU A 131 3.87 -9.85 21.74
C LEU A 131 4.40 -11.18 21.23
N PHE A 132 5.71 -11.38 21.32
CA PHE A 132 6.35 -12.63 20.94
C PHE A 132 6.60 -13.48 22.19
N THR A 133 6.24 -14.76 22.10
CA THR A 133 6.50 -15.76 23.14
C THR A 133 7.21 -16.97 22.54
N ASN A 134 8.00 -17.65 23.37
CA ASN A 134 8.68 -18.88 22.96
C ASN A 134 7.63 -19.91 22.53
N ASN A 135 7.86 -20.57 21.39
CA ASN A 135 6.97 -21.59 20.86
C ASN A 135 7.29 -22.96 21.51
N PRO A 136 6.45 -23.50 22.42
CA PRO A 136 6.77 -24.73 23.14
C PRO A 136 6.53 -26.01 22.31
N SER A 137 6.31 -25.92 20.99
CA SER A 137 5.97 -27.10 20.19
C SER A 137 7.15 -28.09 20.11
N LEU A 138 6.99 -29.27 20.73
CA LEU A 138 7.95 -30.38 20.83
C LEU A 138 8.30 -31.06 19.48
N ASN A 139 7.73 -30.62 18.36
CA ASN A 139 7.96 -31.23 17.06
C ASN A 139 9.06 -30.42 16.34
N TRP A 140 10.30 -30.76 16.67
CA TRP A 140 11.56 -30.16 16.18
C TRP A 140 11.85 -30.38 14.69
N ASP A 141 10.96 -30.98 13.89
CA ASP A 141 11.22 -31.26 12.47
C ASP A 141 11.80 -30.01 11.75
N SER A 142 13.08 -30.12 11.39
CA SER A 142 14.03 -29.01 11.22
C SER A 142 13.75 -28.12 10.01
N SER A 143 12.61 -28.29 9.35
CA SER A 143 12.32 -27.62 8.10
C SER A 143 11.36 -26.44 8.21
N LYS A 144 10.43 -26.36 9.18
CA LYS A 144 9.25 -25.46 9.01
C LYS A 144 8.55 -24.83 10.24
N LYS A 145 9.17 -24.61 11.39
CA LYS A 145 8.48 -23.87 12.50
C LYS A 145 9.33 -22.79 13.14
N SER A 146 8.81 -21.55 13.11
CA SER A 146 9.34 -20.39 13.80
C SER A 146 9.45 -20.67 15.31
N LEU A 147 10.65 -20.45 15.87
CA LEU A 147 10.96 -20.58 17.30
C LEU A 147 10.12 -19.63 18.18
N TRP A 148 9.56 -18.60 17.56
CA TRP A 148 8.72 -17.60 18.21
C TRP A 148 7.30 -17.65 17.64
N ARG A 149 6.31 -17.62 18.54
CA ARG A 149 4.92 -17.33 18.21
C ARG A 149 4.60 -15.89 18.59
N HIS A 150 3.66 -15.27 17.87
CA HIS A 150 3.21 -13.92 18.20
C HIS A 150 1.70 -13.87 18.37
N ILE A 151 1.26 -12.98 19.24
CA ILE A 151 -0.14 -12.53 19.34
C ILE A 151 -0.17 -11.01 19.18
N ASP A 152 -1.29 -10.48 18.69
CA ASP A 152 -1.54 -9.05 18.74
C ASP A 152 -1.64 -8.62 20.20
N PHE A 153 -0.79 -7.68 20.61
CA PHE A 153 -0.77 -7.15 21.96
C PHE A 153 -1.80 -6.03 22.08
N GLU A 154 -2.88 -6.32 22.79
CA GLU A 154 -3.95 -5.37 23.10
C GLU A 154 -3.93 -5.14 24.61
N HIS A 155 -3.37 -4.01 25.06
CA HIS A 155 -3.31 -3.67 26.48
C HIS A 155 -3.82 -2.24 26.72
N PRO A 156 -4.69 -2.02 27.72
CA PRO A 156 -5.29 -0.72 27.96
C PRO A 156 -4.33 0.30 28.60
N ALA A 157 -3.19 -0.13 29.16
CA ALA A 157 -2.23 0.79 29.76
C ALA A 157 -1.43 1.56 28.72
N SER A 158 -1.37 2.88 28.92
CA SER A 158 -0.52 3.82 28.21
C SER A 158 0.59 4.34 29.13
N PHE A 159 1.55 5.09 28.59
CA PHE A 159 2.58 5.76 29.39
C PHE A 159 1.98 6.73 30.42
N GLN A 160 0.81 7.31 30.16
CA GLN A 160 0.10 8.19 31.09
C GLN A 160 -0.45 7.44 32.31
N THR A 161 -0.78 6.15 32.15
CA THR A 161 -1.23 5.28 33.25
C THR A 161 -0.07 4.55 33.95
N LEU A 162 1.16 4.69 33.42
CA LEU A 162 2.35 4.11 34.03
C LEU A 162 2.82 5.05 35.13
N ALA A 163 2.57 4.68 36.38
CA ALA A 163 3.18 5.36 37.52
C ALA A 163 4.71 5.14 37.45
N MET A 164 5.46 6.22 37.31
CA MET A 164 6.91 6.24 37.43
C MET A 164 7.30 7.21 38.53
N ASP A 165 8.37 6.89 39.25
CA ASP A 165 8.89 7.82 40.24
C ASP A 165 9.38 9.10 39.56
N PRO A 166 8.97 10.28 40.06
CA PRO A 166 9.56 11.54 39.62
C PRO A 166 11.04 11.57 40.02
N LYS A 167 11.86 12.22 39.18
CA LYS A 167 13.26 12.48 39.50
C LYS A 167 13.40 13.48 40.64
#